data_AF-A0AAE6JR95-F1
#
_entry.id   AF-A0AAE6JR95-F1
#
_cell.length_a   1.000
_cell.length_b   1.000
_cell.length_c   1.000
_cell.angle_alpha   90.00
_cell.angle_beta   90.00
_cell.angle_gamma   90.00
#
_symmetry.space_group_name_H-M   'P 1'
#
loop_
_entity.id
_entity.type
_entity.pdbx_description
1 polymer ?
#
loop_
_entity_poly.entity_id
_entity_poly.type
_entity_poly.pdbx_seq_one_letter_code
_entity_poly.pdbx_strand_id
1 'polypeptide(L)'
;MSKFKLNPPSVSPYIEKLMLQLLLEYRGFAEVFHENNWRYGNIVEALGLPSDMENCDNFREKVKKLLQARNKTLLKLGICFKR
;
A
#
# COMPACT_ATOMS: atom_id res chain seq x y z
N MET A 1 -18.93 3.67 -4.36
CA MET A 1 -18.22 3.60 -3.06
C MET A 1 -17.19 2.48 -3.13
N SER A 2 -15.97 2.69 -2.65
CA SER A 2 -14.91 1.66 -2.69
C SER A 2 -15.32 0.47 -1.82
N LYS A 3 -15.61 -0.68 -2.43
CA LYS A 3 -15.86 -1.95 -1.74
C LYS A 3 -14.63 -2.41 -0.93
N PHE A 4 -13.46 -1.88 -1.25
CA PHE A 4 -12.19 -2.30 -0.67
C PHE A 4 -11.75 -1.34 0.44
N LYS A 5 -11.49 -1.92 1.61
CA LYS A 5 -10.83 -1.31 2.76
C LYS A 5 -9.57 -2.12 3.05
N LEU A 6 -8.48 -1.44 3.41
CA LEU A 6 -7.25 -2.11 3.83
C LEU A 6 -7.48 -2.79 5.19
N ASN A 7 -7.00 -4.02 5.31
CA ASN A 7 -6.84 -4.71 6.58
C ASN A 7 -5.80 -3.97 7.44
N PRO A 8 -5.74 -4.25 8.75
CA PRO A 8 -4.62 -3.83 9.58
C PRO A 8 -3.30 -4.32 8.97
N PRO A 9 -2.24 -3.49 8.94
CA PRO A 9 -0.93 -3.93 8.52
C PRO A 9 -0.39 -4.99 9.51
N SER A 10 0.36 -5.97 9.01
CA SER A 10 1.04 -6.95 9.88
C SER A 10 2.40 -6.47 10.38
N VAL A 11 2.85 -5.30 9.92
CA VAL A 11 4.10 -4.65 10.31
C VAL A 11 3.84 -3.46 11.21
N SER A 12 4.86 -3.03 11.95
CA SER A 12 4.76 -1.84 12.79
C SER A 12 4.48 -0.58 11.96
N PRO A 13 3.83 0.46 12.53
CA PRO A 13 3.52 1.67 11.79
C PRO A 13 4.75 2.38 11.19
N TYR A 14 5.91 2.22 11.83
CA TYR A 14 7.19 2.71 11.33
C TYR A 14 7.64 1.98 10.05
N ILE A 15 7.58 0.64 10.05
CA ILE A 15 7.93 -0.17 8.87
C ILE A 15 6.92 0.08 7.75
N GLU A 16 5.62 0.14 8.07
CA GLU A 16 4.57 0.47 7.12
C GLU A 16 4.86 1.82 6.42
N LYS A 17 5.26 2.84 7.20
CA LYS A 17 5.60 4.15 6.67
C LYS A 17 6.77 4.10 5.67
N LEU A 18 7.85 3.40 6.01
CA LEU A 18 8.99 3.23 5.12
C LEU A 18 8.61 2.51 3.82
N MET A 19 7.85 1.41 3.92
CA MET A 19 7.38 0.67 2.75
C MET A 19 6.51 1.56 1.85
N LEU A 20 5.61 2.36 2.42
CA LEU A 20 4.77 3.29 1.67
C LEU A 20 5.58 4.40 0.98
N GLN A 21 6.63 4.92 1.61
CA GLN A 21 7.52 5.90 0.97
C GLN A 21 8.27 5.29 -0.21
N LEU A 22 8.85 4.10 -0.05
CA LEU A 22 9.54 3.39 -1.13
C LEU A 22 8.60 3.12 -2.32
N LEU A 23 7.38 2.69 -2.04
CA LEU A 23 6.38 2.41 -3.07
C LEU A 23 5.93 3.69 -3.78
N LEU A 24 5.53 4.72 -3.04
CA LEU A 24 4.87 5.90 -3.59
C LEU A 24 5.83 6.97 -4.13
N GLU A 25 7.04 7.09 -3.56
CA GLU A 25 8.01 8.14 -3.90
C GLU A 25 9.13 7.61 -4.82
N TYR A 26 9.60 6.38 -4.63
CA TYR A 26 10.79 5.84 -5.32
C TYR A 26 10.47 4.83 -6.41
N ARG A 27 9.34 4.98 -7.10
CA ARG A 27 8.88 4.10 -8.20
C ARG A 27 8.64 2.64 -7.82
N GLY A 28 8.77 2.25 -6.55
CA GLY A 28 8.59 0.86 -6.10
C GLY A 28 7.19 0.30 -6.36
N PHE A 29 6.20 1.18 -6.53
CA PHE A 29 4.83 0.75 -6.85
C PHE A 29 4.72 -0.05 -8.15
N ALA A 30 5.47 0.32 -9.19
CA ALA A 30 5.43 -0.41 -10.47
C ALA A 30 6.11 -1.79 -10.39
N GLU A 31 7.10 -1.93 -9.50
CA GLU A 31 7.81 -3.19 -9.27
C GLU A 31 6.98 -4.19 -8.48
N VAL A 32 6.19 -3.72 -7.51
CA VAL A 32 5.35 -4.58 -6.68
C VAL A 32 3.99 -4.89 -7.32
N PHE A 33 3.40 -3.87 -7.98
CA PHE A 33 2.10 -3.96 -8.63
C PHE A 33 2.27 -3.81 -10.14
N HIS A 34 2.54 -4.93 -10.81
CA HIS A 34 2.67 -5.00 -12.26
C HIS A 34 1.29 -4.92 -12.94
N GLU A 35 1.25 -4.71 -14.26
CA GLU A 35 -0.01 -4.54 -15.00
C GLU A 35 -0.95 -5.75 -14.89
N ASN A 36 -0.38 -6.94 -14.80
CA ASN A 36 -1.14 -8.19 -14.92
C ASN A 36 -1.21 -9.03 -13.64
N ASN A 37 -0.42 -8.73 -12.59
CA ASN A 37 -0.37 -9.52 -11.35
C ASN A 37 0.43 -8.81 -10.23
N TRP A 38 0.30 -9.32 -9.00
CA TRP A 38 1.12 -8.97 -7.85
C TRP A 38 2.40 -9.81 -7.83
N ARG A 39 3.56 -9.16 -7.76
CA ARG A 39 4.85 -9.91 -7.76
C ARG A 39 5.27 -10.39 -6.38
N TYR A 40 4.93 -9.63 -5.34
CA TYR A 40 5.43 -9.85 -3.99
C TYR A 40 4.28 -9.92 -2.99
N GLY A 41 3.67 -11.10 -2.88
CA GLY A 41 2.53 -11.35 -1.99
C GLY A 41 2.80 -11.00 -0.53
N ASN A 42 4.03 -11.19 -0.06
CA ASN A 42 4.46 -10.81 1.28
C ASN A 42 4.40 -9.28 1.54
N ILE A 43 4.74 -8.45 0.55
CA ILE A 43 4.63 -6.99 0.66
C ILE A 43 3.16 -6.57 0.68
N VAL A 44 2.35 -7.22 -0.15
CA VAL A 44 0.91 -6.96 -0.25
C VAL A 44 0.21 -7.31 1.07
N GLU A 45 0.49 -8.50 1.61
CA GLU A 45 0.00 -8.96 2.90
C GLU A 45 0.46 -8.05 4.04
N ALA A 46 1.74 -7.63 4.04
CA ALA A 46 2.29 -6.72 5.03
C ALA A 46 1.54 -5.38 5.11
N LEU A 47 1.10 -4.87 3.96
CA LEU A 47 0.31 -3.63 3.85
C LEU A 47 -1.19 -3.83 4.09
N GLY A 48 -1.62 -5.06 4.38
CA GLY A 48 -3.02 -5.39 4.64
C GLY A 48 -3.90 -5.27 3.39
N LEU A 49 -3.35 -5.52 2.20
CA LEU A 49 -4.14 -5.54 0.98
C LEU A 49 -4.95 -6.86 0.88
N PRO A 50 -6.26 -6.80 0.64
CA PRO A 50 -7.09 -8.00 0.55
C PRO A 50 -6.84 -8.75 -0.76
N SER A 51 -6.58 -10.06 -0.69
CA SER A 51 -6.22 -10.94 -1.82
C SER A 51 -7.13 -10.80 -3.04
N ASP A 52 -8.43 -10.66 -2.82
CA ASP A 52 -9.43 -10.60 -3.88
C ASP A 52 -9.30 -9.35 -4.77
N MET A 53 -8.50 -8.38 -4.33
CA MET A 53 -8.27 -7.14 -5.05
C MET A 53 -7.38 -7.32 -6.28
N GLU A 54 -6.62 -8.41 -6.38
CA GLU A 54 -5.80 -8.73 -7.58
C GLU A 54 -6.69 -8.90 -8.82
N ASN A 55 -7.86 -9.50 -8.63
CA ASN A 55 -8.83 -9.80 -9.69
C ASN A 55 -9.70 -8.60 -10.10
N CYS A 56 -9.44 -7.41 -9.54
CA CYS A 56 -10.26 -6.24 -9.83
C CYS A 56 -9.76 -5.47 -11.05
N ASP A 57 -10.71 -5.04 -11.90
CA ASP A 57 -10.40 -4.05 -12.94
C ASP A 57 -9.78 -2.80 -12.32
N ASN A 58 -8.73 -2.29 -12.97
CA ASN A 58 -7.97 -1.13 -12.52
C ASN A 58 -7.47 -1.28 -11.07
N PHE A 59 -7.14 -2.50 -10.61
CA PHE A 59 -6.66 -2.73 -9.24
C PHE A 59 -5.50 -1.80 -8.90
N ARG A 60 -4.58 -1.57 -9.85
CA ARG A 60 -3.39 -0.74 -9.67
C ARG A 60 -3.75 0.69 -9.24
N GLU A 61 -4.75 1.30 -9.86
CA GLU A 61 -5.23 2.62 -9.44
C GLU A 61 -5.92 2.60 -8.08
N LYS A 62 -6.75 1.58 -7.83
CA LYS A 62 -7.47 1.41 -6.57
C LYS A 62 -6.50 1.21 -5.40
N VAL A 63 -5.53 0.32 -5.55
CA VAL A 63 -4.45 0.06 -4.58
C VAL A 63 -3.66 1.35 -4.35
N LYS A 64 -3.24 2.06 -5.41
CA LYS A 64 -2.50 3.32 -5.25
C LYS A 64 -3.27 4.34 -4.42
N LYS A 65 -4.57 4.51 -4.68
CA LYS A 65 -5.45 5.42 -3.91
C LYS A 65 -5.56 4.99 -2.44
N LEU A 66 -5.70 3.70 -2.16
CA LEU A 66 -5.75 3.17 -0.79
C LEU A 66 -4.44 3.41 -0.03
N LEU A 67 -3.30 3.08 -0.63
CA LEU A 67 -1.98 3.28 -0.02
C LEU A 67 -1.67 4.77 0.19
N GLN A 68 -2.07 5.64 -0.74
CA GLN A 68 -1.96 7.10 -0.57
C GLN A 68 -2.81 7.60 0.60
N ALA A 69 -4.05 7.11 0.73
CA ALA A 69 -4.92 7.47 1.85
C ALA A 69 -4.31 7.00 3.19
N ARG A 70 -3.77 5.78 3.24
CA ARG A 70 -3.07 5.24 4.42
C ARG A 70 -1.85 6.09 4.79
N ASN A 71 -1.01 6.44 3.82
CA ASN A 71 0.18 7.25 4.04
C ASN A 71 -0.17 8.64 4.62
N LYS A 72 -1.27 9.26 4.16
CA LYS A 72 -1.78 10.52 4.73
C LYS A 72 -2.23 10.36 6.18
N THR A 73 -2.87 9.24 6.53
CA THR A 73 -3.26 8.95 7.91
C THR A 73 -2.04 8.78 8.82
N LEU A 74 -1.02 8.03 8.38
CA LEU A 74 0.22 7.85 9.15
C LEU A 74 0.97 9.17 9.40
N LEU A 75 0.99 10.08 8.40
CA LEU A 75 1.58 11.41 8.56
C LEU A 75 0.87 12.24 9.65
N LYS A 76 -0.46 12.14 9.74
CA LYS A 76 -1.24 12.85 10.77
C LYS A 76 -1.01 12.31 12.18
N LEU A 77 -0.64 11.04 12.30
CA LEU A 77 -0.34 10.39 13.59
C LEU A 77 1.05 10.74 14.13
N GLY A 78 1.81 11.63 13.47
CA GLY A 78 3.13 12.05 13.94
C GLY A 78 4.21 10.98 13.78
N ILE A 79 3.92 9.90 13.06
CA ILE A 79 4.92 8.91 12.62
C ILE A 79 5.67 9.54 11.43
N CYS A 80 6.45 10.57 11.74
CA CYS A 80 7.29 11.31 10.82
C CYS A 80 8.74 10.92 11.06
N PHE A 81 9.41 10.42 10.01
CA PHE A 81 10.84 10.64 9.88
C PHE A 81 11.05 12.14 9.70
N LYS A 82 11.71 12.81 10.65
CA LYS A 82 12.40 14.06 10.32
C LYS A 82 13.45 13.70 9.25
N ARG A 83 13.31 14.28 8.07
CA ARG A 83 14.37 14.27 7.06
C ARG A 83 15.57 15.03 7.59
#